data_AF-X0M3K6-F1
#
_entry.id   AF-X0M3K6-F1
#
_cell.length_a   1.000
_cell.length_b   1.000
_cell.length_c   1.000
_cell.angle_alpha   90.00
_cell.angle_beta   90.00
_cell.angle_gamma   90.00
#
_symmetry.space_group_name_H-M   'P 1'
#
loop_
_entity.id
_entity.type
_entity.pdbx_description
1 polymer ?
#
loop_
_entity_poly.entity_id
_entity_poly.type
_entity_poly.pdbx_seq_one_letter_code
_entity_poly.pdbx_strand_id
1 'polypeptide(L)'
;MTDTNGTKEPRRLVGRRRQRPENPIETANKIEDDEFLTQYVKPSEGWSEWKHPQNEATYTMSLIRPTCMSDGDLEACYILVEETSGEDYRTSSLGWHPATKKKEMRSPDLRYILVKDSKDHIKGFTSFMPTFENHEPVVYCYEIHLKPELQGTGLGKKLMGYFTDVAENIPSVEKAMLTCFVSNKSALKFYEKLGFSKDDYSPRERKLRGGKVVIPDYVILSRQTTSKRVEASRAHEPGLR
;
A
#
# COMPACT_ATOMS: atom_id res chain seq x y z
N MET A 1 24.89 -29.15 71.13
CA MET A 1 25.33 -27.91 70.47
C MET A 1 26.16 -28.31 69.27
N THR A 2 25.59 -28.25 68.07
CA THR A 2 26.34 -28.18 66.81
C THR A 2 25.38 -27.73 65.72
N ASP A 3 25.81 -26.71 64.99
CA ASP A 3 25.00 -25.81 64.17
C ASP A 3 24.54 -26.42 62.85
N THR A 4 23.33 -26.04 62.44
CA THR A 4 22.80 -26.29 61.10
C THR A 4 23.35 -25.23 60.14
N ASN A 5 24.28 -25.62 59.28
CA ASN A 5 24.84 -24.75 58.25
C ASN A 5 23.94 -24.79 57.01
N GLY A 6 23.02 -23.83 56.91
CA GLY A 6 22.15 -23.63 55.75
C GLY A 6 22.87 -22.90 54.62
N THR A 7 23.24 -23.63 53.57
CA THR A 7 23.79 -23.08 52.33
C THR A 7 22.71 -22.26 51.60
N LYS A 8 22.84 -20.94 51.56
CA LYS A 8 22.00 -20.07 50.71
C LYS A 8 22.52 -20.11 49.27
N GLU A 9 21.72 -20.64 48.35
CA GLU A 9 21.97 -20.47 46.92
C GLU A 9 21.84 -18.99 46.50
N PRO A 10 22.69 -18.50 45.58
CA PRO A 10 22.60 -17.14 45.07
C PRO A 10 21.38 -17.02 44.12
N ARG A 11 20.46 -16.10 44.44
CA ARG A 11 19.36 -15.73 43.54
C ARG A 11 19.93 -15.16 42.24
N ARG A 12 19.79 -15.88 41.13
CA ARG A 12 20.03 -15.34 39.78
C ARG A 12 19.08 -14.17 39.52
N LEU A 13 19.65 -12.98 39.37
CA LEU A 13 18.95 -11.82 38.81
C LEU A 13 18.65 -12.10 37.34
N VAL A 14 17.39 -12.40 37.03
CA VAL A 14 16.91 -12.51 35.64
C VAL A 14 16.96 -11.11 35.04
N GLY A 15 17.96 -10.87 34.19
CA GLY A 15 18.06 -9.62 33.44
C GLY A 15 16.80 -9.42 32.61
N ARG A 16 16.08 -8.30 32.82
CA ARG A 16 14.99 -7.88 31.94
C ARG A 16 15.55 -7.76 30.52
N ARG A 17 15.16 -8.68 29.65
CA ARG A 17 15.45 -8.63 28.22
C ARG A 17 14.82 -7.33 27.71
N ARG A 18 15.63 -6.32 27.39
CA ARG A 18 15.16 -5.10 26.72
C ARG A 18 14.51 -5.56 25.41
N GLN A 19 13.19 -5.52 25.34
CA GLN A 19 12.48 -5.74 24.08
C GLN A 19 12.93 -4.64 23.13
N ARG A 20 13.39 -5.04 21.94
CA ARG A 20 13.65 -4.08 20.85
C ARG A 20 12.32 -3.36 20.60
N PRO A 21 12.30 -2.02 20.51
CA PRO A 21 11.08 -1.30 20.15
C PRO A 21 10.54 -1.90 18.85
N GLU A 22 9.24 -2.20 18.84
CA GLU A 22 8.59 -2.87 17.72
C GLU A 22 8.59 -1.93 16.51
N ASN A 23 8.81 -2.51 15.33
CA ASN A 23 8.88 -1.78 14.08
C ASN A 23 7.46 -1.29 13.69
N PRO A 24 7.23 0.01 13.44
CA PRO A 24 5.90 0.52 13.12
C PRO A 24 5.19 -0.18 11.95
N ILE A 25 5.94 -0.63 10.94
CA ILE A 25 5.41 -1.44 9.84
C ILE A 25 4.88 -2.79 10.35
N GLU A 26 5.67 -3.48 11.17
CA GLU A 26 5.27 -4.76 11.76
C GLU A 26 4.07 -4.60 12.69
N THR A 27 4.03 -3.54 13.50
CA THR A 27 2.89 -3.22 14.35
C THR A 27 1.64 -2.97 13.50
N ALA A 28 1.74 -2.19 12.43
CA ALA A 28 0.61 -1.93 11.53
C ALA A 28 0.09 -3.20 10.84
N ASN A 29 0.97 -4.14 10.47
CA ASN A 29 0.54 -5.38 9.81
C ASN A 29 -0.15 -6.36 10.77
N LYS A 30 0.16 -6.31 12.08
CA LYS A 30 -0.36 -7.22 13.11
C LYS A 30 -1.75 -6.87 13.64
N ILE A 31 -2.16 -5.61 13.58
CA ILE A 31 -3.45 -5.18 14.14
C ILE A 31 -4.63 -5.60 13.26
N GLU A 32 -5.81 -5.71 13.87
CA GLU A 32 -7.05 -6.07 13.20
C GLU A 32 -7.58 -4.95 12.29
N ASP A 33 -8.46 -5.30 11.34
CA ASP A 33 -8.87 -4.38 10.28
C ASP A 33 -9.60 -3.14 10.81
N ASP A 34 -10.45 -3.28 11.85
CA ASP A 34 -11.13 -2.15 12.50
C ASP A 34 -10.15 -1.19 13.21
N GLU A 35 -9.12 -1.74 13.84
CA GLU A 35 -8.08 -0.97 14.49
C GLU A 35 -7.21 -0.25 13.45
N PHE A 36 -6.86 -0.94 12.36
CA PHE A 36 -6.12 -0.37 11.23
C PHE A 36 -6.88 0.78 10.58
N LEU A 37 -8.19 0.60 10.37
CA LEU A 37 -9.07 1.62 9.84
C LEU A 37 -9.07 2.86 10.73
N THR A 38 -9.20 2.67 12.04
CA THR A 38 -9.28 3.77 13.01
C THR A 38 -7.93 4.49 13.20
N GLN A 39 -6.82 3.76 13.17
CA GLN A 39 -5.49 4.33 13.45
C GLN A 39 -4.80 4.92 12.22
N TYR A 40 -4.96 4.29 11.05
CA TYR A 40 -4.15 4.63 9.87
C TYR A 40 -4.96 5.15 8.70
N VAL A 41 -6.14 4.61 8.44
CA VAL A 41 -7.01 5.18 7.38
C VAL A 41 -7.70 6.45 7.86
N LYS A 42 -8.19 6.47 9.12
CA LYS A 42 -8.90 7.58 9.75
C LYS A 42 -9.96 8.23 8.83
N PRO A 43 -10.85 7.44 8.23
CA PRO A 43 -11.79 7.98 7.27
C PRO A 43 -12.84 8.87 7.98
N SER A 44 -13.49 9.76 7.21
CA SER A 44 -14.58 10.59 7.75
C SER A 44 -15.78 9.74 8.18
N GLU A 45 -16.68 10.31 8.97
CA GLU A 45 -17.98 9.69 9.22
C GLU A 45 -18.71 9.37 7.91
N GLY A 46 -19.42 8.22 7.87
CA GLY A 46 -20.15 7.76 6.69
C GLY A 46 -19.28 7.23 5.55
N TRP A 47 -17.97 7.01 5.74
CA TRP A 47 -17.08 6.57 4.66
C TRP A 47 -17.45 5.24 4.03
N SER A 48 -18.17 4.37 4.73
CA SER A 48 -18.59 3.05 4.24
C SER A 48 -19.68 3.13 3.17
N GLU A 49 -20.24 4.32 2.91
CA GLU A 49 -21.17 4.57 1.83
C GLU A 49 -20.59 5.62 0.87
N TRP A 50 -20.68 5.36 -0.43
CA TRP A 50 -20.35 6.32 -1.46
C TRP A 50 -21.48 6.39 -2.50
N LYS A 51 -21.88 7.62 -2.85
CA LYS A 51 -22.89 7.87 -3.88
C LYS A 51 -22.25 8.36 -5.16
N HIS A 52 -22.69 7.77 -6.26
CA HIS A 52 -22.20 8.14 -7.58
C HIS A 52 -22.71 9.52 -7.98
N PRO A 53 -21.82 10.48 -8.30
CA PRO A 53 -22.18 11.90 -8.37
C PRO A 53 -23.12 12.27 -9.51
N GLN A 54 -23.28 11.42 -10.52
CA GLN A 54 -24.17 11.68 -11.66
C GLN A 54 -25.52 10.95 -11.61
N ASN A 55 -25.61 9.80 -10.94
CA ASN A 55 -26.80 8.93 -10.99
C ASN A 55 -27.31 8.53 -9.60
N GLU A 56 -26.65 8.99 -8.53
CA GLU A 56 -27.01 8.75 -7.12
C GLU A 56 -27.04 7.27 -6.73
N ALA A 57 -26.48 6.37 -7.54
CA ALA A 57 -26.36 4.97 -7.17
C ALA A 57 -25.43 4.83 -5.95
N THR A 58 -25.87 4.04 -4.96
CA THR A 58 -25.15 3.80 -3.72
C THR A 58 -24.22 2.60 -3.85
N TYR A 59 -22.99 2.77 -3.36
CA TYR A 59 -21.97 1.74 -3.25
C TYR A 59 -21.49 1.66 -1.80
N THR A 60 -21.15 0.45 -1.36
CA THR A 60 -20.54 0.24 -0.04
C THR A 60 -19.03 0.14 -0.17
N MET A 61 -18.32 0.63 0.84
CA MET A 61 -16.87 0.51 0.96
C MET A 61 -16.50 -0.18 2.28
N SER A 62 -15.53 -1.09 2.23
CA SER A 62 -15.03 -1.82 3.40
C SER A 62 -13.52 -2.03 3.31
N LEU A 63 -12.87 -2.06 4.47
CA LEU A 63 -11.45 -2.40 4.61
C LEU A 63 -11.35 -3.84 5.09
N ILE A 64 -10.61 -4.68 4.38
CA ILE A 64 -10.52 -6.10 4.71
C ILE A 64 -9.17 -6.71 4.27
N ARG A 65 -8.61 -7.61 5.08
CA ARG A 65 -7.46 -8.44 4.69
C ARG A 65 -7.86 -9.64 3.82
N PRO A 66 -6.98 -10.15 2.94
CA PRO A 66 -7.30 -11.29 2.06
C PRO A 66 -7.80 -12.53 2.79
N THR A 67 -7.30 -12.81 3.99
CA THR A 67 -7.70 -13.99 4.77
C THR A 67 -9.15 -13.92 5.27
N CYS A 68 -9.76 -12.73 5.26
CA CYS A 68 -11.15 -12.50 5.67
C CYS A 68 -12.09 -12.28 4.47
N MET A 69 -11.55 -12.16 3.25
CA MET A 69 -12.35 -12.03 2.04
C MET A 69 -12.97 -13.37 1.64
N SER A 70 -14.16 -13.33 1.03
CA SER A 70 -14.71 -14.50 0.36
C SER A 70 -13.86 -14.85 -0.88
N ASP A 71 -13.80 -16.14 -1.25
CA ASP A 71 -13.14 -16.54 -2.49
C ASP A 71 -13.78 -15.91 -3.73
N GLY A 72 -15.10 -15.65 -3.67
CA GLY A 72 -15.82 -14.94 -4.73
C GLY A 72 -15.37 -13.48 -4.89
N ASP A 73 -15.14 -12.76 -3.80
CA ASP A 73 -14.65 -11.38 -3.84
C ASP A 73 -13.20 -11.31 -4.35
N LEU A 74 -12.34 -12.22 -3.90
CA LEU A 74 -10.95 -12.31 -4.39
C LEU A 74 -10.91 -12.64 -5.89
N GLU A 75 -11.75 -13.57 -6.35
CA GLU A 75 -11.84 -13.90 -7.77
C GLU A 75 -12.37 -12.72 -8.59
N ALA A 76 -13.39 -12.01 -8.09
CA ALA A 76 -13.92 -10.81 -8.76
C ALA A 76 -12.87 -9.68 -8.84
N CYS A 77 -12.05 -9.49 -7.80
CA CYS A 77 -10.91 -8.57 -7.84
C CYS A 77 -9.88 -9.01 -8.89
N TYR A 78 -9.54 -10.31 -8.95
CA TYR A 78 -8.61 -10.85 -9.94
C TYR A 78 -9.11 -10.64 -11.37
N ILE A 79 -10.38 -10.94 -11.64
CA ILE A 79 -11.02 -10.71 -12.94
C ILE A 79 -10.93 -9.23 -13.31
N LEU A 80 -11.17 -8.33 -12.35
CA LEU A 80 -11.07 -6.90 -12.60
C LEU A 80 -9.64 -6.47 -12.97
N VAL A 81 -8.60 -7.01 -12.34
CA VAL A 81 -7.19 -6.76 -12.73
C VAL A 81 -6.92 -7.23 -14.17
N GLU A 82 -7.41 -8.42 -14.52
CA GLU A 82 -7.25 -8.98 -15.87
C GLU A 82 -7.93 -8.11 -16.93
N GLU A 83 -9.13 -7.61 -16.64
CA GLU A 83 -9.90 -6.74 -17.53
C GLU A 83 -9.22 -5.38 -17.75
N THR A 84 -8.66 -4.77 -16.70
CA THR A 84 -8.16 -3.38 -16.74
C THR A 84 -6.67 -3.28 -17.04
N SER A 85 -5.88 -4.30 -16.73
CA SER A 85 -4.42 -4.27 -16.83
C SER A 85 -3.82 -5.54 -17.43
N GLY A 86 -4.60 -6.57 -17.73
CA GLY A 86 -4.08 -7.80 -18.31
C GLY A 86 -3.28 -7.59 -19.59
N GLU A 87 -3.70 -6.64 -20.45
CA GLU A 87 -2.96 -6.32 -21.67
C GLU A 87 -1.66 -5.56 -21.43
N ASP A 88 -1.64 -4.64 -20.45
CA ASP A 88 -0.41 -3.97 -20.03
C ASP A 88 0.61 -5.01 -19.52
N TYR A 89 0.17 -6.00 -18.73
CA TYR A 89 1.04 -7.10 -18.30
C TYR A 89 1.55 -7.94 -19.48
N ARG A 90 0.67 -8.39 -20.39
CA ARG A 90 1.05 -9.25 -21.54
C ARG A 90 2.04 -8.58 -22.49
N THR A 91 1.95 -7.27 -22.65
CA THR A 91 2.83 -6.49 -23.53
C THR A 91 4.10 -6.00 -22.84
N SER A 92 4.19 -6.15 -21.51
CA SER A 92 5.39 -5.85 -20.73
C SER A 92 6.33 -7.05 -20.59
N SER A 93 7.55 -6.77 -20.16
CA SER A 93 8.58 -7.71 -19.73
C SER A 93 8.23 -8.48 -18.45
N LEU A 94 7.22 -8.04 -17.68
CA LEU A 94 6.72 -8.78 -16.50
C LEU A 94 5.86 -9.97 -16.90
N GLY A 95 5.15 -9.89 -18.04
CA GLY A 95 4.21 -10.90 -18.50
C GLY A 95 2.94 -11.05 -17.64
N TRP A 96 1.96 -11.78 -18.15
CA TRP A 96 0.74 -12.13 -17.40
C TRP A 96 0.82 -13.57 -16.89
N HIS A 97 0.88 -13.72 -15.57
CA HIS A 97 1.03 -15.01 -14.89
C HIS A 97 -0.11 -15.21 -13.86
N PRO A 98 -1.26 -15.78 -14.28
CA PRO A 98 -2.46 -15.90 -13.44
C PRO A 98 -2.22 -16.51 -12.06
N ALA A 99 -1.51 -17.64 -11.99
CA ALA A 99 -1.24 -18.32 -10.72
C ALA A 99 -0.38 -17.48 -9.77
N THR A 100 0.63 -16.78 -10.31
CA THR A 100 1.49 -15.88 -9.53
C THR A 100 0.69 -14.68 -9.04
N LYS A 101 -0.13 -14.05 -9.91
CA LYS A 101 -0.97 -12.92 -9.54
C LYS A 101 -2.00 -13.29 -8.47
N LYS A 102 -2.70 -14.42 -8.61
CA LYS A 102 -3.65 -14.91 -7.59
C LYS A 102 -2.95 -15.19 -6.25
N LYS A 103 -1.71 -15.70 -6.27
CA LYS A 103 -0.91 -15.90 -5.05
C LYS A 103 -0.51 -14.57 -4.42
N GLU A 104 -0.05 -13.61 -5.22
CA GLU A 104 0.31 -12.26 -4.77
C GLU A 104 -0.89 -11.56 -4.11
N MET A 105 -2.06 -11.63 -4.72
CA MET A 105 -3.31 -11.04 -4.20
C MET A 105 -3.75 -11.61 -2.84
N ARG A 106 -3.22 -12.77 -2.44
CA ARG A 106 -3.47 -13.43 -1.15
C ARG A 106 -2.36 -13.20 -0.12
N SER A 107 -1.44 -12.27 -0.38
CA SER A 107 -0.36 -11.94 0.56
C SER A 107 -0.95 -11.46 1.90
N PRO A 108 -0.48 -11.98 3.05
CA PRO A 108 -1.15 -11.80 4.35
C PRO A 108 -1.16 -10.35 4.84
N ASP A 109 -0.17 -9.55 4.43
CA ASP A 109 -0.04 -8.16 4.85
C ASP A 109 -0.80 -7.18 3.95
N LEU A 110 -1.44 -7.66 2.87
CA LEU A 110 -2.32 -6.82 2.08
C LEU A 110 -3.53 -6.39 2.90
N ARG A 111 -3.98 -5.16 2.62
CA ARG A 111 -5.30 -4.65 2.98
C ARG A 111 -5.99 -4.20 1.70
N TYR A 112 -7.26 -4.51 1.60
CA TYR A 112 -8.11 -4.15 0.47
C TYR A 112 -9.14 -3.13 0.95
N ILE A 113 -9.35 -2.07 0.17
CA ILE A 113 -10.59 -1.30 0.22
C ILE A 113 -11.45 -1.77 -0.93
N LEU A 114 -12.52 -2.50 -0.64
CA LEU A 114 -13.46 -3.01 -1.63
C LEU A 114 -14.56 -1.98 -1.88
N VAL A 115 -15.07 -1.93 -3.11
CA VAL A 115 -16.24 -1.13 -3.50
C VAL A 115 -17.27 -2.06 -4.10
N LYS A 116 -18.45 -2.15 -3.47
CA LYS A 116 -19.53 -3.04 -3.92
C LYS A 116 -20.81 -2.28 -4.26
N ASP A 117 -21.58 -2.78 -5.23
CA ASP A 117 -22.93 -2.26 -5.51
C ASP A 117 -23.97 -2.82 -4.52
N SER A 118 -25.23 -2.37 -4.65
CA SER A 118 -26.34 -2.83 -3.81
C SER A 118 -26.68 -4.33 -3.95
N LYS A 119 -26.06 -5.03 -4.90
CA LYS A 119 -26.21 -6.47 -5.13
C LYS A 119 -24.99 -7.26 -4.64
N ASP A 120 -24.11 -6.61 -3.87
CA ASP A 120 -22.86 -7.17 -3.33
C ASP A 120 -21.82 -7.56 -4.40
N HIS A 121 -21.89 -7.01 -5.61
CA HIS A 121 -20.87 -7.25 -6.64
C HIS A 121 -19.70 -6.27 -6.49
N ILE A 122 -18.47 -6.78 -6.64
CA ILE A 122 -17.26 -5.93 -6.71
C ILE A 122 -17.31 -5.04 -7.96
N LYS A 123 -17.21 -3.73 -7.73
CA LYS A 123 -17.19 -2.68 -8.76
C LYS A 123 -15.88 -1.91 -8.80
N GLY A 124 -15.06 -2.07 -7.78
CA GLY A 124 -13.72 -1.53 -7.74
C GLY A 124 -13.01 -1.95 -6.46
N PHE A 125 -11.71 -1.76 -6.41
CA PHE A 125 -10.93 -1.93 -5.19
C PHE A 125 -9.60 -1.18 -5.29
N THR A 126 -8.95 -1.00 -4.13
CA THR A 126 -7.51 -0.79 -4.06
C THR A 126 -6.91 -1.75 -3.04
N SER A 127 -5.70 -2.25 -3.30
CA SER A 127 -4.95 -3.07 -2.37
C SER A 127 -3.57 -2.47 -2.10
N PHE A 128 -3.17 -2.48 -0.83
CA PHE A 128 -1.90 -1.91 -0.39
C PHE A 128 -1.37 -2.63 0.84
N MET A 129 -0.08 -2.47 1.13
CA MET A 129 0.52 -2.96 2.38
C MET A 129 1.59 -1.99 2.90
N PRO A 130 1.69 -1.80 4.24
CA PRO A 130 2.90 -1.34 4.89
C PRO A 130 4.03 -2.35 4.69
N THR A 131 5.17 -1.90 4.17
CA THR A 131 6.32 -2.78 3.85
C THR A 131 7.64 -2.02 3.87
N PHE A 132 8.73 -2.72 3.57
CA PHE A 132 10.05 -2.15 3.31
C PHE A 132 10.40 -2.31 1.84
N GLU A 133 10.71 -1.20 1.18
CA GLU A 133 11.22 -1.17 -0.19
C GLU A 133 12.63 -0.57 -0.16
N ASN A 134 13.64 -1.34 -0.60
CA ASN A 134 15.07 -0.92 -0.53
C ASN A 134 15.51 -0.41 0.87
N HIS A 135 15.02 -1.07 1.93
CA HIS A 135 15.24 -0.71 3.35
C HIS A 135 14.53 0.56 3.84
N GLU A 136 13.67 1.16 3.02
CA GLU A 136 12.85 2.31 3.42
C GLU A 136 11.44 1.85 3.82
N PRO A 137 10.89 2.30 4.96
CA PRO A 137 9.51 2.01 5.35
C PRO A 137 8.53 2.79 4.46
N VAL A 138 7.64 2.07 3.79
CA VAL A 138 6.69 2.62 2.82
C VAL A 138 5.31 1.98 2.98
N VAL A 139 4.29 2.63 2.42
CA VAL A 139 3.05 1.91 2.08
C VAL A 139 3.01 1.78 0.57
N TYR A 140 2.92 0.54 0.08
CA TYR A 140 2.96 0.23 -1.33
C TYR A 140 1.56 -0.11 -1.84
N CYS A 141 1.06 0.61 -2.85
CA CYS A 141 -0.17 0.29 -3.55
C CYS A 141 0.13 -0.76 -4.63
N TYR A 142 -0.46 -1.93 -4.48
CA TYR A 142 -0.31 -3.06 -5.40
C TYR A 142 -1.28 -2.93 -6.57
N GLU A 143 -2.54 -2.67 -6.27
CA GLU A 143 -3.59 -2.58 -7.29
C GLU A 143 -4.56 -1.43 -6.96
N ILE A 144 -5.07 -0.78 -8.00
CA ILE A 144 -6.23 0.10 -7.93
C ILE A 144 -7.01 -0.03 -9.23
N HIS A 145 -8.23 -0.53 -9.14
CA HIS A 145 -9.06 -0.81 -10.31
C HIS A 145 -10.50 -0.42 -10.06
N LEU A 146 -11.12 0.17 -11.07
CA LEU A 146 -12.51 0.58 -11.06
C LEU A 146 -13.17 0.09 -12.35
N LYS A 147 -14.38 -0.47 -12.24
CA LYS A 147 -15.24 -0.72 -13.40
C LYS A 147 -15.50 0.60 -14.16
N PRO A 148 -15.69 0.56 -15.48
CA PRO A 148 -15.84 1.77 -16.30
C PRO A 148 -16.87 2.76 -15.79
N GLU A 149 -18.01 2.28 -15.25
CA GLU A 149 -19.06 3.11 -14.69
C GLU A 149 -18.62 3.95 -13.48
N LEU A 150 -17.53 3.60 -12.80
CA LEU A 150 -17.00 4.34 -11.64
C LEU A 150 -15.83 5.27 -11.99
N GLN A 151 -15.34 5.24 -13.22
CA GLN A 151 -14.19 6.04 -13.64
C GLN A 151 -14.61 7.50 -13.91
N GLY A 152 -13.71 8.45 -13.67
CA GLY A 152 -14.00 9.89 -13.85
C GLY A 152 -14.98 10.49 -12.82
N THR A 153 -15.43 9.71 -11.84
CA THR A 153 -16.37 10.15 -10.78
C THR A 153 -15.69 10.77 -9.56
N GLY A 154 -14.35 10.71 -9.49
CA GLY A 154 -13.58 11.09 -8.30
C GLY A 154 -13.37 9.96 -7.30
N LEU A 155 -14.01 8.79 -7.46
CA LEU A 155 -13.83 7.65 -6.55
C LEU A 155 -12.37 7.18 -6.47
N GLY A 156 -11.67 7.10 -7.60
CA GLY A 156 -10.25 6.71 -7.62
C GLY A 156 -9.38 7.66 -6.79
N LYS A 157 -9.65 8.97 -6.82
CA LYS A 157 -8.96 9.94 -5.96
C LYS A 157 -9.26 9.69 -4.48
N LYS A 158 -10.50 9.33 -4.14
CA LYS A 158 -10.90 9.02 -2.75
C LYS A 158 -10.19 7.76 -2.23
N LEU A 159 -10.11 6.70 -3.04
CA LEU A 159 -9.39 5.46 -2.69
C LEU A 159 -7.88 5.72 -2.51
N MET A 160 -7.26 6.46 -3.43
CA MET A 160 -5.86 6.87 -3.29
C MET A 160 -5.64 7.76 -2.06
N GLY A 161 -6.62 8.58 -1.69
CA GLY A 161 -6.63 9.35 -0.45
C GLY A 161 -6.41 8.46 0.76
N TYR A 162 -7.30 7.47 0.95
CA TYR A 162 -7.21 6.51 2.06
C TYR A 162 -5.88 5.75 2.09
N PHE A 163 -5.42 5.25 0.94
CA PHE A 163 -4.10 4.62 0.83
C PHE A 163 -2.98 5.55 1.30
N THR A 164 -3.02 6.82 0.89
CA THR A 164 -1.99 7.77 1.29
C THR A 164 -2.13 8.25 2.73
N ASP A 165 -3.33 8.28 3.30
CA ASP A 165 -3.56 8.59 4.71
C ASP A 165 -2.90 7.53 5.59
N VAL A 166 -2.93 6.25 5.19
CA VAL A 166 -2.18 5.19 5.88
C VAL A 166 -0.69 5.51 5.91
N ALA A 167 -0.10 5.93 4.78
CA ALA A 167 1.30 6.30 4.73
C ALA A 167 1.63 7.51 5.63
N GLU A 168 0.74 8.50 5.72
CA GLU A 168 0.92 9.68 6.58
C GLU A 168 0.76 9.35 8.07
N ASN A 169 -0.01 8.30 8.41
CA ASN A 169 -0.36 7.99 9.80
C ASN A 169 0.50 6.88 10.43
N ILE A 170 1.13 6.00 9.66
CA ILE A 170 2.07 5.01 10.23
C ILE A 170 3.39 5.72 10.56
N PRO A 171 3.86 5.69 11.83
CA PRO A 171 5.12 6.31 12.21
C PRO A 171 6.29 5.80 11.37
N SER A 172 7.27 6.67 11.10
CA SER A 172 8.47 6.39 10.30
C SER A 172 8.27 6.12 8.81
N VAL A 173 7.04 5.95 8.31
CA VAL A 173 6.81 5.82 6.86
C VAL A 173 7.17 7.12 6.16
N GLU A 174 8.00 7.02 5.13
CA GLU A 174 8.54 8.19 4.43
C GLU A 174 7.80 8.51 3.14
N LYS A 175 7.16 7.51 2.52
CA LYS A 175 6.46 7.66 1.24
C LYS A 175 5.41 6.59 1.01
N ALA A 176 4.40 6.98 0.23
CA ALA A 176 3.50 6.10 -0.48
C ALA A 176 4.12 5.75 -1.84
N MET A 177 4.09 4.48 -2.25
CA MET A 177 4.70 4.01 -3.49
C MET A 177 3.73 3.19 -4.35
N LEU A 178 3.96 3.17 -5.66
CA LEU A 178 3.26 2.30 -6.61
C LEU A 178 4.12 2.05 -7.85
N THR A 179 3.82 0.99 -8.60
CA THR A 179 4.35 0.77 -9.95
C THR A 179 3.28 1.07 -10.99
N CYS A 180 3.66 1.68 -12.09
CA CYS A 180 2.76 1.96 -13.21
C CYS A 180 3.45 1.61 -14.53
N PHE A 181 2.73 0.90 -15.41
CA PHE A 181 3.21 0.66 -16.76
C PHE A 181 3.35 1.96 -17.55
N VAL A 182 4.45 2.08 -18.31
CA VAL A 182 4.72 3.23 -19.17
C VAL A 182 3.67 3.34 -20.27
N SER A 183 3.08 2.23 -20.72
CA SER A 183 1.96 2.19 -21.67
C SER A 183 0.70 2.88 -21.12
N ASN A 184 0.47 2.81 -19.79
CA ASN A 184 -0.73 3.31 -19.15
C ASN A 184 -0.66 4.82 -18.87
N LYS A 185 -0.69 5.61 -19.95
CA LYS A 185 -0.59 7.08 -19.90
C LYS A 185 -1.70 7.75 -19.10
N SER A 186 -2.88 7.12 -19.02
CA SER A 186 -4.01 7.64 -18.24
C SER A 186 -3.70 7.57 -16.75
N ALA A 187 -3.25 6.41 -16.27
CA ALA A 187 -2.88 6.21 -14.88
C ALA A 187 -1.70 7.09 -14.47
N LEU A 188 -0.66 7.22 -15.30
CA LEU A 188 0.47 8.13 -15.04
C LEU A 188 0.01 9.58 -14.77
N LYS A 189 -0.81 10.14 -15.67
CA LYS A 189 -1.38 11.49 -15.50
C LYS A 189 -2.26 11.61 -14.26
N PHE A 190 -2.99 10.54 -13.93
CA PHE A 190 -3.79 10.49 -12.71
C PHE A 190 -2.91 10.54 -11.46
N TYR A 191 -1.86 9.74 -11.37
CA TYR A 191 -0.93 9.73 -10.23
C TYR A 191 -0.15 11.03 -10.09
N GLU A 192 0.32 11.61 -11.20
CA GLU A 192 0.98 12.93 -11.22
C GLU A 192 0.09 14.03 -10.60
N LYS A 193 -1.20 14.05 -10.95
CA LYS A 193 -2.18 14.99 -10.36
C LYS A 193 -2.40 14.78 -8.86
N LEU A 194 -2.11 13.59 -8.34
CA LEU A 194 -2.18 13.26 -6.91
C LEU A 194 -0.87 13.52 -6.16
N GLY A 195 0.13 14.11 -6.84
CA GLY A 195 1.41 14.48 -6.27
C GLY A 195 2.44 13.35 -6.26
N PHE A 196 2.21 12.27 -7.01
CA PHE A 196 3.23 11.24 -7.23
C PHE A 196 4.21 11.69 -8.31
N SER A 197 5.47 11.38 -8.10
CA SER A 197 6.55 11.60 -9.07
C SER A 197 7.38 10.33 -9.22
N LYS A 198 8.21 10.27 -10.26
CA LYS A 198 9.15 9.15 -10.45
C LYS A 198 10.04 9.00 -9.22
N ASP A 199 10.06 7.81 -8.64
CA ASP A 199 10.88 7.49 -7.48
C ASP A 199 12.34 7.25 -7.90
N ASP A 200 13.29 7.49 -6.99
CA ASP A 200 14.71 7.29 -7.24
C ASP A 200 15.06 5.83 -7.55
N TYR A 201 14.28 4.88 -7.03
CA TYR A 201 14.40 3.44 -7.30
C TYR A 201 13.73 3.00 -8.59
N SER A 202 13.04 3.91 -9.31
CA SER A 202 12.46 3.57 -10.61
C SER A 202 13.55 3.15 -11.59
N PRO A 203 13.32 2.08 -12.39
CA PRO A 203 14.25 1.67 -13.43
C PRO A 203 14.63 2.84 -14.36
N ARG A 204 15.92 2.88 -14.70
CA ARG A 204 16.50 3.87 -15.61
C ARG A 204 16.83 3.22 -16.94
N GLU A 205 16.84 4.03 -17.98
CA GLU A 205 17.32 3.59 -19.29
C GLU A 205 18.77 3.10 -19.19
N ARG A 206 19.05 1.97 -19.84
CA ARG A 206 20.38 1.37 -19.84
C ARG A 206 20.91 1.25 -21.25
N LYS A 207 22.09 1.82 -21.50
CA LYS A 207 22.87 1.58 -22.72
C LYS A 207 23.72 0.33 -22.55
N LEU A 208 23.47 -0.69 -23.37
CA LEU A 208 24.25 -1.92 -23.38
C LEU A 208 25.52 -1.77 -24.24
N ARG A 209 26.49 -2.66 -24.02
CA ARG A 209 27.66 -2.77 -24.91
C ARG A 209 27.16 -3.11 -26.32
N GLY A 210 27.52 -2.29 -27.32
CA GLY A 210 27.01 -2.40 -28.69
C GLY A 210 25.91 -1.39 -29.05
N GLY A 211 25.61 -0.40 -28.20
CA GLY A 211 24.75 0.74 -28.54
C GLY A 211 23.24 0.51 -28.38
N LYS A 212 22.80 -0.72 -28.08
CA LYS A 212 21.38 -1.02 -27.78
C LYS A 212 20.94 -0.29 -26.51
N VAL A 213 19.85 0.48 -26.60
CA VAL A 213 19.19 1.14 -25.46
C VAL A 213 18.04 0.27 -24.99
N VAL A 214 17.99 -0.02 -23.68
CA VAL A 214 16.87 -0.70 -23.03
C VAL A 214 16.08 0.35 -22.26
N ILE A 215 14.83 0.55 -22.67
CA ILE A 215 13.87 1.46 -22.03
C ILE A 215 12.96 0.62 -21.13
N PRO A 216 12.81 0.97 -19.84
CA PRO A 216 11.86 0.31 -18.96
C PRO A 216 10.42 0.48 -19.45
N ASP A 217 9.63 -0.57 -19.31
CA ASP A 217 8.20 -0.61 -19.64
C ASP A 217 7.29 -0.31 -18.44
N TYR A 218 7.86 -0.16 -17.25
CA TYR A 218 7.20 0.37 -16.06
C TYR A 218 8.07 1.43 -15.36
N VAL A 219 7.42 2.23 -14.53
CA VAL A 219 8.06 3.19 -13.63
C VAL A 219 7.56 2.96 -12.21
N ILE A 220 8.43 3.23 -11.24
CA ILE A 220 8.05 3.30 -9.83
C ILE A 220 7.77 4.77 -9.53
N LEU A 221 6.60 5.04 -8.97
CA LEU A 221 6.21 6.37 -8.54
C LEU A 221 6.10 6.41 -7.02
N SER A 222 6.41 7.56 -6.43
CA SER A 222 6.21 7.78 -5.01
C SER A 222 5.71 9.17 -4.69
N ARG A 223 5.07 9.28 -3.54
CA ARG A 223 4.67 10.54 -2.90
C ARG A 223 5.16 10.52 -1.47
N GLN A 224 6.07 11.45 -1.14
CA GLN A 224 6.59 11.58 0.22
C GLN A 224 5.49 11.94 1.21
N THR A 225 5.65 11.51 2.47
CA THR A 225 4.81 11.96 3.56
C THR A 225 5.11 13.41 3.93
N THR A 226 4.19 14.06 4.62
CA THR A 226 4.32 15.46 5.03
C THR A 226 5.51 15.66 5.96
N SER A 227 5.73 14.72 6.88
CA SER A 227 6.91 14.74 7.77
C SER A 227 8.21 14.78 6.96
N LYS A 228 8.34 13.91 5.95
CA LYS A 228 9.54 13.81 5.12
C LYS A 228 9.76 15.05 4.26
N ARG A 229 8.70 15.64 3.70
CA ARG A 229 8.77 16.91 2.97
C ARG A 229 9.30 18.05 3.84
N VAL A 230 8.85 18.14 5.09
CA VAL A 230 9.31 19.17 6.04
C VAL A 230 10.78 18.97 6.38
N GLU A 231 11.21 17.74 6.67
CA GLU A 231 12.64 17.43 6.91
C GLU A 231 13.53 17.80 5.74
N ALA A 232 13.13 17.46 4.51
CA ALA A 232 13.88 17.80 3.30
C ALA A 232 13.99 19.32 3.10
N SER A 233 12.90 20.07 3.35
CA SER A 233 12.93 21.53 3.25
C SER A 233 13.88 22.19 4.26
N ARG A 234 13.93 21.68 5.50
CA ARG A 234 14.84 22.15 6.55
C ARG A 234 16.31 21.83 6.26
N ALA A 235 16.57 20.69 5.61
CA ALA A 235 17.92 20.31 5.19
C ALA A 235 18.45 21.17 4.03
N HIS A 236 17.55 21.83 3.26
CA HIS A 236 17.91 22.66 2.11
C HIS A 236 18.00 24.15 2.41
N GLU A 237 17.77 24.59 3.66
CA GLU A 237 18.14 25.93 4.14
C GLU A 237 19.54 25.87 4.79
N PRO A 238 20.64 26.15 4.04
CA PRO A 238 21.92 26.40 4.69
C PRO A 238 21.78 27.65 5.55
N GLY A 239 22.05 27.50 6.85
CA GLY A 239 21.73 28.50 7.87
C GLY A 239 22.22 29.91 7.51
N LEU A 240 21.29 30.87 7.56
CA LEU A 240 21.63 32.22 7.99
C LEU A 240 21.98 32.13 9.49
N ARG A 241 23.27 32.04 9.78
CA ARG A 241 23.86 32.48 11.05
C ARG A 241 24.92 33.52 10.74
#